data_AF-A0A667XQ26-F1
#
_entry.id   AF-A0A667XQ26-F1
#
_cell.length_a   1.000
_cell.length_b   1.000
_cell.length_c   1.000
_cell.angle_alpha   90.00
_cell.angle_beta   90.00
_cell.angle_gamma   90.00
#
_symmetry.space_group_name_H-M   'P 1'
#
loop_
_entity.id
_entity.type
_entity.pdbx_description
1 polymer ?
#
loop_
_entity_poly.entity_id
_entity_poly.type
_entity_poly.pdbx_seq_one_letter_code
_entity_poly.pdbx_strand_id
1 'polypeptide(L)'
;MFVLILSVELVVYELLNASVPPSLFLPRNTHPNPTCEGLADMIFFLSPALSAYGCSFEDNLCIWTQGAEDDLDWQRRSGPTETPNTGPAGDHTSGTGQYLYIESSPPSVKGNVAQLKSLLLPPAGEKGYCFSFWYHMFGATVGSLKMILKTTDPLSKTTSGNQGDEWQVVQTHVTLQKVHQVILEATVGGGAGDIALDDISFVSGPCPASVIKLYGHGNGLCNRACTYYSEQKYRLAALVSQIHHITEMKGGVYVYMTPFFFFFLGGKATKRADRLVRTIFHIL
;
A
#
# COMPACT_ATOMS: atom_id res chain seq x y z
N MET A 1 -3.83 -49.49 6.86
CA MET A 1 -3.31 -48.14 7.17
C MET A 1 -2.01 -47.80 6.44
N PHE A 2 -1.14 -48.76 6.08
CA PHE A 2 0.09 -48.47 5.31
C PHE A 2 -0.10 -48.32 3.78
N VAL A 3 -1.17 -48.87 3.19
CA VAL A 3 -1.42 -48.79 1.73
C VAL A 3 -2.07 -47.46 1.31
N LEU A 4 -2.77 -46.77 2.22
CA LEU A 4 -3.39 -45.47 1.94
C LEU A 4 -2.41 -44.28 2.05
N ILE A 5 -1.31 -44.45 2.79
CA ILE A 5 -0.29 -43.40 2.96
C ILE A 5 0.55 -43.27 1.68
N LEU A 6 0.88 -44.39 1.02
CA LEU A 6 1.66 -44.41 -0.23
C LEU A 6 0.90 -43.84 -1.44
N SER A 7 -0.45 -43.93 -1.47
CA SER A 7 -1.25 -43.35 -2.55
C SER A 7 -1.41 -41.83 -2.46
N VAL A 8 -1.26 -41.25 -1.27
CA VAL A 8 -1.34 -39.80 -1.05
C VAL A 8 0.02 -39.14 -1.28
N GLU A 9 1.13 -39.81 -0.93
CA GLU A 9 2.48 -39.33 -1.24
C GLU A 9 2.79 -39.33 -2.76
N LEU A 10 2.30 -40.31 -3.53
CA LEU A 10 2.51 -40.33 -4.99
C LEU A 10 1.78 -39.18 -5.71
N VAL A 11 0.57 -38.82 -5.28
CA VAL A 11 -0.22 -37.76 -5.91
C VAL A 11 0.31 -36.37 -5.56
N VAL A 12 0.88 -36.20 -4.36
CA VAL A 12 1.57 -34.96 -3.96
C VAL A 12 2.89 -34.80 -4.72
N TYR A 13 3.61 -35.88 -4.99
CA TYR A 13 4.85 -35.85 -5.78
C TYR A 13 4.63 -35.56 -7.28
N GLU A 14 3.53 -36.04 -7.87
CA GLU A 14 3.16 -35.71 -9.26
C GLU A 14 2.58 -34.30 -9.41
N LEU A 15 1.88 -33.76 -8.40
CA LEU A 15 1.29 -32.43 -8.47
C LEU A 15 2.28 -31.29 -8.12
N LEU A 16 3.35 -31.58 -7.36
CA LEU A 16 4.44 -30.62 -7.11
C LEU A 16 5.45 -30.52 -8.26
N ASN A 17 5.42 -31.43 -9.23
CA ASN A 17 6.32 -31.42 -10.39
C ASN A 17 5.68 -30.90 -11.71
N ALA A 18 4.48 -30.32 -11.66
CA ALA A 18 3.75 -29.91 -12.85
C ALA A 18 3.98 -28.46 -13.33
N SER A 19 5.01 -27.75 -12.84
CA SER A 19 5.30 -26.39 -13.34
C SER A 19 6.79 -26.05 -13.43
N VAL A 20 7.62 -26.99 -13.86
CA VAL A 20 9.00 -26.71 -14.28
C VAL A 20 9.17 -27.23 -15.71
N PRO A 21 9.35 -26.37 -16.73
CA PRO A 21 9.79 -26.84 -18.02
C PRO A 21 11.22 -27.42 -17.87
N PRO A 22 11.49 -28.60 -18.45
CA PRO A 22 12.79 -29.24 -18.35
C PRO A 22 13.85 -28.36 -18.99
N SER A 23 14.93 -28.16 -18.26
CA SER A 23 16.25 -27.71 -18.70
C SER A 23 16.44 -27.70 -20.22
N LEU A 24 16.68 -26.49 -20.77
CA LEU A 24 17.45 -26.33 -21.99
C LEU A 24 18.74 -27.14 -21.83
N PHE A 25 18.91 -28.12 -22.71
CA PHE A 25 20.16 -28.84 -22.91
C PHE A 25 21.31 -27.82 -23.05
N LEU A 26 22.25 -27.83 -22.10
CA LEU A 26 23.57 -27.25 -22.34
C LEU A 26 24.34 -28.23 -23.24
N PRO A 27 24.72 -27.86 -24.48
CA PRO A 27 25.83 -28.53 -25.11
C PRO A 27 27.11 -28.14 -24.37
N ARG A 28 27.87 -29.15 -23.98
CA ARG A 28 29.23 -29.04 -23.47
C ARG A 28 30.12 -28.36 -24.52
N ASN A 29 30.81 -27.30 -24.08
CA ASN A 29 31.96 -26.62 -24.69
C ASN A 29 31.76 -25.95 -26.07
N THR A 30 31.82 -24.62 -26.12
CA THR A 30 33.03 -23.81 -26.40
C THR A 30 32.74 -22.33 -26.18
N HIS A 31 33.65 -21.62 -25.48
CA HIS A 31 33.72 -20.14 -25.51
C HIS A 31 33.80 -19.63 -26.97
N PRO A 32 33.33 -18.41 -27.32
CA PRO A 32 33.69 -17.17 -26.62
C PRO A 32 32.60 -16.08 -26.48
N ASN A 33 32.91 -15.15 -25.56
CA ASN A 33 32.38 -13.79 -25.42
C ASN A 33 31.01 -13.62 -24.71
N PRO A 34 30.97 -13.01 -23.50
CA PRO A 34 29.71 -12.65 -22.86
C PRO A 34 29.16 -11.38 -23.53
N THR A 35 28.08 -11.52 -24.30
CA THR A 35 27.29 -10.38 -24.76
C THR A 35 26.44 -9.83 -23.61
N CYS A 36 26.31 -8.51 -23.57
CA CYS A 36 25.66 -7.70 -22.54
C CYS A 36 24.13 -7.88 -22.45
N GLU A 37 23.61 -9.12 -22.45
CA GLU A 37 22.18 -9.40 -22.27
C GLU A 37 21.81 -9.74 -20.81
N GLY A 38 22.79 -10.10 -19.98
CA GLY A 38 22.55 -10.47 -18.57
C GLY A 38 22.33 -9.31 -17.58
N LEU A 39 22.50 -8.04 -18.01
CA LEU A 39 22.33 -6.89 -17.12
C LEU A 39 20.87 -6.47 -16.98
N ALA A 40 20.04 -6.67 -18.00
CA ALA A 40 18.62 -6.32 -17.96
C ALA A 40 17.86 -7.21 -16.97
N ASP A 41 18.18 -8.51 -16.94
CA ASP A 41 17.56 -9.46 -16.01
C ASP A 41 18.03 -9.24 -14.57
N MET A 42 19.29 -8.86 -14.35
CA MET A 42 19.82 -8.59 -12.99
C MET A 42 19.26 -7.31 -12.35
N ILE A 43 18.82 -6.32 -13.16
CA ILE A 43 18.18 -5.08 -12.68
C ILE A 43 16.75 -5.34 -12.17
N PHE A 44 16.03 -6.34 -12.71
CA PHE A 44 14.69 -6.71 -12.26
C PHE A 44 14.67 -7.35 -10.86
N PHE A 45 15.77 -7.95 -10.40
CA PHE A 45 15.83 -8.65 -9.10
C PHE A 45 16.07 -7.74 -7.88
N LEU A 46 16.32 -6.44 -8.07
CA LEU A 46 16.66 -5.51 -6.98
C LEU A 46 15.75 -4.29 -6.85
N SER A 47 14.65 -4.21 -7.62
CA SER A 47 13.69 -3.12 -7.43
C SER A 47 13.09 -3.23 -6.02
N PRO A 48 13.20 -2.19 -5.17
CA PRO A 48 12.64 -2.23 -3.83
C PRO A 48 11.16 -2.57 -3.91
N ALA A 49 10.68 -3.37 -2.96
CA ALA A 49 9.24 -3.58 -2.81
C ALA A 49 8.54 -2.21 -2.76
N LEU A 50 7.40 -2.08 -3.42
CA LEU A 50 6.71 -0.80 -3.55
C LEU A 50 6.45 -0.11 -2.19
N SER A 51 6.24 -0.90 -1.13
CA SER A 51 6.10 -0.41 0.25
C SER A 51 7.34 0.33 0.79
N ALA A 52 8.54 0.04 0.28
CA ALA A 52 9.78 0.72 0.67
C ALA A 52 9.84 2.19 0.21
N TYR A 53 8.95 2.60 -0.70
CA TYR A 53 8.80 4.00 -1.10
C TYR A 53 7.92 4.80 -0.13
N GLY A 54 7.22 4.13 0.81
CA GLY A 54 6.50 4.79 1.88
C GLY A 54 7.42 5.45 2.90
N CYS A 55 6.90 6.45 3.62
CA CYS A 55 7.64 7.13 4.67
C CYS A 55 6.69 7.81 5.66
N SER A 56 6.88 7.52 6.95
CA SER A 56 6.20 8.18 8.07
C SER A 56 7.10 9.20 8.78
N PHE A 57 8.31 9.44 8.28
CA PHE A 57 9.24 10.45 8.81
C PHE A 57 9.72 10.31 10.28
N GLU A 58 9.41 9.20 10.95
CA GLU A 58 9.77 8.93 12.35
C GLU A 58 11.28 8.94 12.61
N ASP A 59 12.08 8.40 11.68
CA ASP A 59 13.54 8.32 11.83
C ASP A 59 14.27 9.36 10.98
N ASN A 60 13.87 9.52 9.71
CA ASN A 60 14.54 10.34 8.69
C ASN A 60 13.60 10.54 7.47
N LEU A 61 14.15 11.01 6.33
CA LEU A 61 13.42 11.16 5.06
C LEU A 61 13.20 9.83 4.31
N CYS A 62 13.49 8.68 4.93
CA CYS A 62 13.48 7.36 4.31
C CYS A 62 14.37 7.35 3.05
N ILE A 63 13.79 7.06 1.89
CA ILE A 63 14.45 7.10 0.58
C ILE A 63 14.12 8.38 -0.22
N TRP A 64 13.37 9.32 0.38
CA TRP A 64 13.01 10.57 -0.27
C TRP A 64 14.18 11.56 -0.18
N THR A 65 14.32 12.38 -1.22
CA THR A 65 15.36 13.39 -1.33
C THR A 65 14.73 14.76 -1.48
N GLN A 66 15.40 15.78 -0.95
CA GLN A 66 14.96 17.17 -1.12
C GLN A 66 15.35 17.66 -2.52
N GLY A 67 14.65 18.69 -3.00
CA GLY A 67 15.18 19.51 -4.06
C GLY A 67 16.54 20.09 -3.66
N ALA A 68 17.42 20.26 -4.64
CA ALA A 68 18.73 20.90 -4.42
C ALA A 68 18.84 22.25 -5.13
N GLU A 69 17.82 22.60 -5.92
CA GLU A 69 17.79 23.79 -6.78
C GLU A 69 16.52 24.65 -6.52
N ASP A 70 15.79 24.31 -5.47
CA ASP A 70 14.63 25.04 -4.96
C ASP A 70 15.04 26.01 -3.84
N ASP A 71 14.08 26.79 -3.35
CA ASP A 71 14.36 27.91 -2.43
C ASP A 71 14.43 27.46 -0.96
N LEU A 72 13.72 26.38 -0.63
CA LEU A 72 13.49 25.92 0.73
C LEU A 72 13.59 24.40 0.83
N ASP A 73 13.96 23.94 2.02
CA ASP A 73 14.03 22.54 2.40
C ASP A 73 12.85 22.18 3.31
N TRP A 74 12.30 20.96 3.17
CA TRP A 74 11.36 20.41 4.14
C TRP A 74 12.09 20.14 5.46
N GLN A 75 11.40 20.44 6.56
CA GLN A 75 11.93 20.28 7.90
C GLN A 75 11.12 19.22 8.65
N ARG A 76 11.81 18.35 9.39
CA ARG A 76 11.15 17.39 10.29
C ARG A 76 10.77 18.08 11.58
N ARG A 77 9.57 17.76 12.07
CA ARG A 77 9.06 18.32 13.31
C ARG A 77 8.16 17.35 14.07
N SER A 78 8.19 17.53 15.39
CA SER A 78 7.22 16.97 16.33
C SER A 78 6.51 18.12 17.05
N GLY A 79 5.21 17.97 17.32
CA GLY A 79 4.38 18.99 17.98
C GLY A 79 3.93 20.13 17.05
N PRO A 80 3.44 21.26 17.60
CA PRO A 80 2.89 22.38 16.83
C PRO A 80 3.96 23.13 16.05
N THR A 81 3.61 23.85 14.97
CA THR A 81 4.55 24.70 14.19
C THR A 81 4.95 25.99 14.95
N GLU A 82 5.89 26.80 14.43
CA GLU A 82 6.40 27.99 15.16
C GLU A 82 5.40 29.14 15.11
N THR A 83 4.74 29.29 13.96
CA THR A 83 3.77 30.32 13.73
C THR A 83 2.44 29.96 14.43
N PRO A 84 1.88 30.85 15.28
CA PRO A 84 0.60 30.57 15.93
C PRO A 84 -0.57 30.50 14.94
N ASN A 85 -1.54 29.61 15.21
CA ASN A 85 -2.72 29.39 14.36
C ASN A 85 -2.39 28.97 12.92
N THR A 86 -1.30 28.20 12.76
CA THR A 86 -0.91 27.58 11.49
C THR A 86 -0.42 26.16 11.77
N GLY A 87 -0.36 25.35 10.71
CA GLY A 87 0.18 23.99 10.77
C GLY A 87 -0.57 23.04 11.72
N PRO A 88 -0.12 21.79 11.81
CA PRO A 88 -0.73 20.78 12.69
C PRO A 88 -0.22 20.91 14.13
N ALA A 89 -0.99 20.42 15.09
CA ALA A 89 -0.55 20.30 16.49
C ALA A 89 0.43 19.14 16.75
N GLY A 90 0.53 18.19 15.82
CA GLY A 90 1.37 17.00 15.88
C GLY A 90 1.25 16.16 14.59
N ASP A 91 2.01 15.07 14.50
CA ASP A 91 1.96 14.15 13.35
C ASP A 91 0.57 13.53 13.17
N HIS A 92 0.31 12.97 12.00
CA HIS A 92 -0.96 12.32 11.68
C HIS A 92 -1.12 10.98 12.39
N THR A 93 -0.04 10.20 12.55
CA THR A 93 -0.11 8.82 13.06
C THR A 93 -0.45 8.77 14.56
N SER A 94 0.26 9.52 15.39
CA SER A 94 0.18 9.41 16.86
C SER A 94 -0.17 10.71 17.58
N GLY A 95 -0.01 11.86 16.91
CA GLY A 95 -0.05 13.20 17.50
C GLY A 95 1.23 13.62 18.24
N THR A 96 2.21 12.73 18.39
CA THR A 96 3.48 12.96 19.12
C THR A 96 4.74 12.48 18.37
N GLY A 97 4.57 11.96 17.16
CA GLY A 97 5.61 11.50 16.26
C GLY A 97 6.15 12.64 15.40
N GLN A 98 6.64 12.29 14.22
CA GLN A 98 7.35 13.22 13.34
C GLN A 98 6.62 13.39 12.01
N TYR A 99 6.54 14.62 11.54
CA TYR A 99 6.03 14.96 10.22
C TYR A 99 7.01 15.88 9.49
N LEU A 100 6.81 16.07 8.19
CA LEU A 100 7.52 17.09 7.43
C LEU A 100 6.67 18.35 7.32
N TYR A 101 7.31 19.50 7.39
CA TYR A 101 6.64 20.77 7.11
C TYR A 101 7.57 21.78 6.47
N ILE A 102 6.96 22.81 5.91
CA ILE A 102 7.64 24.03 5.50
C ILE A 102 7.09 25.22 6.28
N GLU A 103 7.99 26.01 6.81
CA GLU A 103 7.66 27.25 7.52
C GLU A 103 7.43 28.37 6.50
N SER A 104 6.23 28.97 6.53
CA SER A 104 5.88 30.08 5.65
C SER A 104 6.31 31.45 6.19
N SER A 105 6.69 31.55 7.47
CA SER A 105 7.14 32.81 8.08
C SER A 105 8.60 33.15 7.74
N PRO A 106 9.06 34.40 7.95
CA PRO A 106 10.42 34.82 7.64
C PRO A 106 11.49 33.88 8.27
N PRO A 107 12.55 33.52 7.53
CA PRO A 107 13.06 34.19 6.33
C PRO A 107 12.39 33.76 5.01
N SER A 108 11.43 32.83 5.03
CA SER A 108 10.71 32.41 3.82
C SER A 108 9.98 33.60 3.18
N VAL A 109 10.04 33.68 1.85
CA VAL A 109 9.38 34.70 1.04
C VAL A 109 8.23 34.06 0.27
N LYS A 110 7.08 34.73 0.24
CA LYS A 110 5.92 34.30 -0.56
C LYS A 110 6.34 33.90 -1.97
N GLY A 111 5.96 32.70 -2.38
CA GLY A 111 6.33 32.13 -3.67
C GLY A 111 7.57 31.23 -3.64
N ASN A 112 8.31 31.17 -2.53
CA ASN A 112 9.39 30.19 -2.39
C ASN A 112 8.86 28.76 -2.49
N VAL A 113 9.67 27.90 -3.09
CA VAL A 113 9.32 26.51 -3.39
C VAL A 113 10.20 25.55 -2.60
N ALA A 114 9.60 24.45 -2.16
CA ALA A 114 10.30 23.27 -1.64
C ALA A 114 9.77 22.01 -2.33
N GLN A 115 10.66 21.09 -2.69
CA GLN A 115 10.35 19.83 -3.36
C GLN A 115 10.84 18.65 -2.51
N LEU A 116 9.98 17.65 -2.37
CA LEU A 116 10.33 16.33 -1.86
C LEU A 116 10.16 15.31 -2.99
N LYS A 117 11.21 14.56 -3.29
CA LYS A 117 11.32 13.72 -4.48
C LYS A 117 11.52 12.27 -4.08
N SER A 118 10.73 11.38 -4.67
CA SER A 118 10.96 9.93 -4.56
C SER A 118 12.15 9.51 -5.42
N LEU A 119 12.65 8.28 -5.23
CA LEU A 119 13.45 7.62 -6.24
C LEU A 119 12.61 7.37 -7.51
N LEU A 120 13.28 7.04 -8.62
CA LEU A 120 12.58 6.58 -9.82
C LEU A 120 11.79 5.30 -9.50
N LEU A 121 10.51 5.32 -9.89
CA LEU A 121 9.61 4.19 -9.79
C LEU A 121 9.56 3.47 -11.14
N PRO A 122 9.53 2.12 -11.14
CA PRO A 122 9.29 1.36 -12.35
C PRO A 122 7.87 1.62 -12.90
N PRO A 123 7.55 1.16 -14.13
CA PRO A 123 6.18 1.11 -14.60
C PRO A 123 5.25 0.48 -13.56
N ALA A 124 4.07 1.08 -13.36
CA ALA A 124 3.13 0.72 -12.30
C ALA A 124 2.55 -0.71 -12.43
N GLY A 125 2.77 -1.36 -13.58
CA GLY A 125 2.25 -2.69 -13.88
C GLY A 125 0.76 -2.70 -14.22
N GLU A 126 0.21 -3.88 -14.47
CA GLU A 126 -1.16 -4.07 -14.96
C GLU A 126 -2.23 -3.55 -13.99
N LYS A 127 -2.04 -3.80 -12.69
CA LYS A 127 -2.98 -3.38 -11.64
C LYS A 127 -2.74 -1.93 -11.18
N GLY A 128 -1.63 -1.33 -11.59
CA GLY A 128 -1.15 -0.07 -11.05
C GLY A 128 -0.90 -0.13 -9.55
N TYR A 129 -0.83 1.05 -8.93
CA TYR A 129 -0.76 1.19 -7.47
C TYR A 129 -1.45 2.45 -6.98
N CYS A 130 -1.87 2.44 -5.73
CA CYS A 130 -2.37 3.61 -5.03
C CYS A 130 -1.21 4.33 -4.38
N PHE A 131 -0.97 5.57 -4.82
CA PHE A 131 -0.15 6.53 -4.10
C PHE A 131 -1.04 7.34 -3.15
N SER A 132 -0.66 7.44 -1.89
CA SER A 132 -1.33 8.30 -0.93
C SER A 132 -0.36 8.96 0.03
N PHE A 133 -0.75 10.12 0.54
CA PHE A 133 -0.06 10.80 1.62
C PHE A 133 -1.05 11.67 2.38
N TRP A 134 -0.73 11.96 3.63
CA TRP A 134 -1.47 12.90 4.46
C TRP A 134 -0.82 14.28 4.37
N TYR A 135 -1.65 15.31 4.43
CA TYR A 135 -1.22 16.69 4.40
C TYR A 135 -2.04 17.52 5.38
N HIS A 136 -1.44 18.60 5.89
CA HIS A 136 -2.12 19.60 6.70
C HIS A 136 -1.77 20.98 6.13
N MET A 137 -2.79 21.82 5.93
CA MET A 137 -2.68 23.10 5.25
C MET A 137 -3.57 24.11 5.96
N PHE A 138 -3.05 24.74 7.01
CA PHE A 138 -3.81 25.63 7.88
C PHE A 138 -3.13 26.99 8.08
N GLY A 139 -3.92 28.06 7.98
CA GLY A 139 -3.49 29.44 8.18
C GLY A 139 -4.10 30.42 7.18
N ALA A 140 -3.94 31.72 7.45
CA ALA A 140 -4.52 32.79 6.64
C ALA A 140 -3.87 32.95 5.25
N THR A 141 -2.63 32.53 5.11
CA THR A 141 -1.78 32.76 3.93
C THR A 141 -1.09 31.47 3.49
N VAL A 142 -1.80 30.35 3.61
CA VAL A 142 -1.33 29.07 3.07
C VAL A 142 -1.15 29.20 1.56
N GLY A 143 -0.03 28.72 1.05
CA GLY A 143 0.25 28.70 -0.38
C GLY A 143 -0.38 27.49 -1.07
N SER A 144 0.41 26.68 -1.75
CA SER A 144 -0.09 25.53 -2.50
C SER A 144 0.79 24.30 -2.36
N LEU A 145 0.17 23.13 -2.40
CA LEU A 145 0.82 21.83 -2.45
C LEU A 145 0.44 21.13 -3.76
N LYS A 146 1.45 20.72 -4.53
CA LYS A 146 1.30 20.05 -5.81
C LYS A 146 1.96 18.67 -5.76
N MET A 147 1.16 17.65 -6.03
CA MET A 147 1.67 16.31 -6.34
C MET A 147 1.88 16.19 -7.84
N ILE A 148 3.09 15.78 -8.25
CA ILE A 148 3.50 15.65 -9.64
C ILE A 148 3.95 14.20 -9.87
N LEU A 149 3.37 13.56 -10.89
CA LEU A 149 3.90 12.33 -11.48
C LEU A 149 4.74 12.72 -12.69
N LYS A 150 6.04 12.87 -12.47
CA LYS A 150 6.99 13.33 -13.47
C LYS A 150 7.31 12.21 -14.45
N THR A 151 6.93 12.43 -15.71
CA THR A 151 7.32 11.65 -16.89
C THR A 151 7.69 12.59 -18.04
N THR A 152 7.73 12.09 -19.28
CA THR A 152 7.73 12.93 -20.49
C THR A 152 6.52 13.86 -20.55
N ASP A 153 5.36 13.39 -20.06
CA ASP A 153 4.08 14.07 -20.06
C ASP A 153 3.59 14.15 -18.60
N PRO A 154 4.03 15.14 -17.81
CA PRO A 154 3.80 15.16 -16.39
C PRO A 154 2.31 15.33 -16.06
N LEU A 155 1.82 14.54 -15.10
CA LEU A 155 0.50 14.73 -14.49
C LEU A 155 0.69 15.43 -13.16
N SER A 156 -0.23 16.34 -12.80
CA SER A 156 -0.18 16.98 -11.48
C SER A 156 -1.55 17.26 -10.90
N LYS A 157 -1.62 17.28 -9.57
CA LYS A 157 -2.79 17.67 -8.78
C LYS A 157 -2.35 18.71 -7.77
N THR A 158 -3.05 19.84 -7.73
CA THR A 158 -2.73 20.96 -6.83
C THR A 158 -3.87 21.18 -5.84
N THR A 159 -3.49 21.40 -4.58
CA THR A 159 -4.35 21.87 -3.49
C THR A 159 -3.79 23.22 -3.03
N SER A 160 -4.65 24.22 -2.81
CA SER A 160 -4.21 25.59 -2.51
C SER A 160 -5.05 26.23 -1.41
N GLY A 161 -4.41 27.11 -0.64
CA GLY A 161 -5.04 27.85 0.44
C GLY A 161 -5.38 26.99 1.64
N ASN A 162 -6.08 27.61 2.60
CA ASN A 162 -6.47 26.97 3.85
C ASN A 162 -7.44 25.79 3.60
N GLN A 163 -7.10 24.61 4.12
CA GLN A 163 -7.91 23.39 4.06
C GLN A 163 -8.54 23.03 5.42
N GLY A 164 -8.32 23.86 6.44
CA GLY A 164 -8.79 23.63 7.81
C GLY A 164 -7.71 23.02 8.70
N ASP A 165 -7.97 23.04 10.01
CA ASP A 165 -7.06 22.53 11.04
C ASP A 165 -7.28 21.03 11.28
N GLU A 166 -7.15 20.24 10.21
CA GLU A 166 -7.28 18.78 10.27
C GLU A 166 -6.37 18.16 9.20
N TRP A 167 -5.77 17.02 9.52
CA TRP A 167 -5.04 16.22 8.53
C TRP A 167 -6.00 15.71 7.45
N GLN A 168 -5.64 15.92 6.19
CA GLN A 168 -6.38 15.49 5.02
C GLN A 168 -5.56 14.50 4.20
N VAL A 169 -6.23 13.63 3.44
CA VAL A 169 -5.55 12.62 2.61
C VAL A 169 -5.68 12.92 1.12
N VAL A 170 -4.59 12.78 0.38
CA VAL A 170 -4.61 12.67 -1.08
C VAL A 170 -4.39 11.22 -1.45
N GLN A 171 -5.19 10.72 -2.39
CA GLN A 171 -5.02 9.40 -3.00
C GLN A 171 -5.05 9.52 -4.52
N THR A 172 -4.21 8.77 -5.22
CA THR A 172 -4.16 8.70 -6.68
C THR A 172 -3.84 7.29 -7.13
N HIS A 173 -4.71 6.72 -7.97
CA HIS A 173 -4.43 5.44 -8.62
C HIS A 173 -3.51 5.70 -9.81
N VAL A 174 -2.26 5.27 -9.68
CA VAL A 174 -1.21 5.42 -10.68
C VAL A 174 -1.21 4.19 -11.58
N THR A 175 -1.45 4.41 -12.87
CA THR A 175 -1.47 3.36 -13.92
C THR A 175 -0.41 3.60 -15.00
N LEU A 176 0.57 4.46 -14.72
CA LEU A 176 1.63 4.83 -15.66
C LEU A 176 2.49 3.64 -16.04
N GLN A 177 2.56 3.34 -17.34
CA GLN A 177 3.37 2.23 -17.90
C GLN A 177 4.79 2.67 -18.29
N LYS A 178 5.28 3.76 -17.68
CA LYS A 178 6.61 4.33 -17.91
C LYS A 178 7.30 4.51 -16.57
N VAL A 179 8.64 4.51 -16.55
CA VAL A 179 9.41 4.97 -15.40
C VAL A 179 9.02 6.41 -15.09
N HIS A 180 8.80 6.70 -13.82
CA HIS A 180 8.32 8.00 -13.37
C HIS A 180 8.84 8.33 -11.98
N GLN A 181 8.69 9.59 -11.58
CA GLN A 181 9.04 10.05 -10.24
C GLN A 181 7.84 10.76 -9.62
N VAL A 182 7.58 10.51 -8.35
CA VAL A 182 6.65 11.32 -7.56
C VAL A 182 7.42 12.49 -6.96
N ILE A 183 6.90 13.71 -7.15
CA ILE A 183 7.41 14.94 -6.56
C ILE A 183 6.26 15.61 -5.79
N LEU A 184 6.50 15.93 -4.52
CA LEU A 184 5.61 16.76 -3.70
C LEU A 184 6.25 18.14 -3.60
N GLU A 185 5.64 19.10 -4.29
CA GLU A 185 6.12 20.48 -4.40
C GLU A 185 5.21 21.38 -3.60
N ALA A 186 5.76 22.09 -2.61
CA ALA A 186 5.04 23.09 -1.86
C ALA A 186 5.54 24.49 -2.22
N THR A 187 4.62 25.44 -2.28
CA THR A 187 4.91 26.86 -2.50
C THR A 187 4.34 27.63 -1.31
N VAL A 188 5.16 28.42 -0.61
CA VAL A 188 4.70 29.19 0.56
C VAL A 188 3.84 30.38 0.15
N GLY A 189 2.76 30.63 0.89
CA GLY A 189 1.89 31.80 0.68
C GLY A 189 2.29 33.03 1.51
N GLY A 190 3.21 32.84 2.46
CA GLY A 190 3.95 33.87 3.19
C GLY A 190 3.30 34.34 4.50
N GLY A 191 4.03 34.26 5.61
CA GLY A 191 3.72 34.91 6.89
C GLY A 191 2.94 34.05 7.89
N ALA A 192 1.81 33.46 7.50
CA ALA A 192 0.95 32.68 8.40
C ALA A 192 0.18 31.59 7.66
N GLY A 193 0.85 30.51 7.24
CA GLY A 193 0.21 29.40 6.57
C GLY A 193 1.18 28.27 6.22
N ASP A 194 1.32 27.33 7.14
CA ASP A 194 2.26 26.22 6.98
C ASP A 194 1.64 25.08 6.15
N ILE A 195 2.52 24.31 5.52
CA ILE A 195 2.15 23.11 4.77
C ILE A 195 2.94 21.96 5.38
N ALA A 196 2.23 20.92 5.80
CA ALA A 196 2.82 19.71 6.35
C ALA A 196 2.43 18.47 5.55
N LEU A 197 3.29 17.46 5.60
CA LEU A 197 3.17 16.16 4.97
C LEU A 197 3.45 15.07 5.99
N ASP A 198 2.72 13.98 5.90
CA ASP A 198 2.96 12.79 6.71
C ASP A 198 2.48 11.52 5.98
N ASP A 199 2.90 10.35 6.46
CA ASP A 199 2.36 9.04 6.09
C ASP A 199 2.24 8.80 4.57
N ILE A 200 3.37 8.96 3.88
CA ILE A 200 3.49 8.59 2.48
C ILE A 200 3.37 7.07 2.34
N SER A 201 2.51 6.62 1.43
CA SER A 201 2.21 5.21 1.23
C SER A 201 2.02 4.86 -0.23
N PHE A 202 2.51 3.67 -0.58
CA PHE A 202 2.34 3.05 -1.89
C PHE A 202 1.80 1.63 -1.71
N VAL A 203 0.61 1.37 -2.24
CA VAL A 203 -0.09 0.09 -2.11
C VAL A 203 -0.42 -0.44 -3.49
N SER A 204 -0.09 -1.71 -3.76
CA SER A 204 -0.41 -2.32 -5.06
C SER A 204 -1.92 -2.33 -5.33
N GLY A 205 -2.32 -2.04 -6.58
CA GLY A 205 -3.71 -2.01 -7.01
C GLY A 205 -4.37 -0.63 -6.91
N PRO A 206 -5.70 -0.56 -7.14
CA PRO A 206 -6.44 0.69 -7.09
C PRO A 206 -6.52 1.26 -5.67
N CYS A 207 -6.72 2.57 -5.56
CA CYS A 207 -6.96 3.19 -4.27
C CYS A 207 -8.26 2.66 -3.64
N PRO A 208 -8.30 2.47 -2.32
CA PRO A 208 -9.53 2.10 -1.63
C PRO A 208 -10.57 3.18 -1.88
N ALA A 209 -11.84 2.77 -2.04
CA ALA A 209 -12.93 3.72 -2.14
C ALA A 209 -12.96 4.57 -0.87
N SER A 210 -12.86 5.90 -1.02
CA SER A 210 -13.01 6.82 0.09
C SER A 210 -14.41 6.58 0.68
N VAL A 211 -14.48 6.05 1.91
CA VAL A 211 -15.75 5.89 2.59
C VAL A 211 -16.26 7.31 2.82
N ILE A 212 -17.31 7.71 2.11
CA ILE A 212 -18.02 8.95 2.43
C ILE A 212 -18.50 8.78 3.87
N LYS A 213 -17.84 9.44 4.82
CA LYS A 213 -18.41 9.67 6.15
C LYS A 213 -19.63 10.56 5.91
N LEU A 214 -20.79 9.93 5.68
CA LEU A 214 -22.06 10.63 5.70
C LEU A 214 -22.24 11.13 7.13
N TYR A 215 -21.81 12.37 7.40
CA TYR A 215 -22.27 13.08 8.59
C TYR A 215 -23.78 13.17 8.47
N GLY A 216 -24.47 12.38 9.30
CA GLY A 216 -25.91 12.22 9.23
C GLY A 216 -26.61 13.51 9.58
N HIS A 217 -26.98 14.29 8.57
CA HIS A 217 -28.23 15.03 8.65
C HIS A 217 -29.33 13.99 8.46
N GLY A 218 -30.08 13.72 9.53
CA GLY A 218 -31.17 12.75 9.54
C GLY A 218 -32.07 12.98 8.33
N ASN A 219 -32.32 11.88 7.60
CA ASN A 219 -33.59 11.45 7.01
C ASN A 219 -33.32 10.46 5.86
N GLY A 220 -33.21 9.17 6.22
CA GLY A 220 -33.89 8.10 5.48
C GLY A 220 -33.40 7.71 4.08
N LEU A 221 -32.10 7.49 3.84
CA LEU A 221 -31.63 6.62 2.75
C LEU A 221 -30.37 5.83 3.15
N CYS A 222 -30.45 5.04 4.23
CA CYS A 222 -29.53 3.93 4.46
C CYS A 222 -30.31 2.62 4.37
N ASN A 223 -30.51 2.11 3.15
CA ASN A 223 -30.90 0.71 2.96
C ASN A 223 -30.64 0.26 1.52
N ARG A 224 -29.42 -0.21 1.25
CA ARG A 224 -29.07 -1.26 0.25
C ARG A 224 -27.56 -1.46 0.05
N ALA A 225 -26.71 -0.51 0.45
CA ALA A 225 -25.26 -0.62 0.26
C ALA A 225 -24.47 -1.09 1.50
N CYS A 226 -25.01 -0.91 2.72
CA CYS A 226 -24.29 -1.23 3.96
C CYS A 226 -24.36 -2.71 4.39
N THR A 227 -25.18 -3.55 3.74
CA THR A 227 -25.33 -4.97 4.11
C THR A 227 -24.31 -5.89 3.43
N TYR A 228 -23.59 -5.46 2.40
CA TYR A 228 -22.66 -6.33 1.69
C TYR A 228 -21.30 -6.50 2.41
N TYR A 229 -20.82 -5.44 3.06
CA TYR A 229 -19.48 -5.45 3.70
C TYR A 229 -19.48 -5.96 5.16
N SER A 230 -20.60 -5.84 5.88
CA SER A 230 -20.68 -6.37 7.25
C SER A 230 -20.78 -7.90 7.27
N GLU A 231 -21.52 -8.53 6.35
CA GLU A 231 -21.65 -9.99 6.32
C GLU A 231 -20.33 -10.73 6.02
N GLN A 232 -19.43 -10.17 5.22
CA GLN A 232 -18.13 -10.78 4.90
C GLN A 232 -17.16 -10.75 6.09
N LYS A 233 -17.17 -9.67 6.88
CA LYS A 233 -16.28 -9.50 8.05
C LYS A 233 -16.67 -10.41 9.21
N TYR A 234 -17.97 -10.64 9.43
CA TYR A 234 -18.45 -11.58 10.46
C TYR A 234 -18.31 -13.06 10.05
N ARG A 235 -18.35 -13.39 8.74
CA ARG A 235 -18.10 -14.76 8.28
C ARG A 235 -16.65 -15.19 8.38
N LEU A 236 -15.69 -14.27 8.17
CA LEU A 236 -14.27 -14.55 8.42
C LEU A 236 -13.95 -14.67 9.92
N ALA A 237 -14.53 -13.80 10.76
CA ALA A 237 -14.32 -13.85 12.20
C ALA A 237 -14.93 -15.12 12.84
N ALA A 238 -16.06 -15.61 12.33
CA ALA A 238 -16.66 -16.88 12.76
C ALA A 238 -15.83 -18.10 12.31
N LEU A 239 -15.17 -18.05 11.15
CA LEU A 239 -14.29 -19.13 10.68
C LEU A 239 -12.98 -19.20 11.48
N VAL A 240 -12.39 -18.06 11.84
CA VAL A 240 -11.15 -17.99 12.63
C VAL A 240 -11.39 -18.41 14.09
N SER A 241 -12.56 -18.15 14.64
CA SER A 241 -12.94 -18.59 16.00
C SER A 241 -13.20 -20.10 16.11
N GLN A 242 -13.69 -20.76 15.03
CA GLN A 242 -13.85 -22.21 15.01
C GLN A 242 -12.53 -22.99 14.86
N ILE A 243 -11.45 -22.35 14.44
CA ILE A 243 -10.13 -22.99 14.30
C ILE A 243 -9.36 -22.99 15.64
N HIS A 244 -9.72 -22.14 16.61
CA HIS A 244 -9.00 -22.03 17.88
C HIS A 244 -9.46 -22.96 19.01
N HIS A 245 -10.44 -23.86 18.77
CA HIS A 245 -11.08 -24.63 19.86
C HIS A 245 -11.01 -26.16 19.77
N ILE A 246 -9.99 -26.74 19.12
CA ILE A 246 -9.68 -28.17 19.30
C ILE A 246 -8.22 -28.31 19.74
N THR A 247 -7.99 -28.05 21.02
CA THR A 247 -6.83 -28.58 21.75
C THR A 247 -7.32 -29.05 23.11
N GLU A 248 -7.72 -30.33 23.19
CA GLU A 248 -7.70 -31.03 24.47
C GLU A 248 -7.40 -32.52 24.30
N MET A 249 -6.60 -33.03 25.24
CA MET A 249 -5.72 -34.18 25.09
C MET A 249 -6.41 -35.54 25.30
N LYS A 250 -6.14 -36.49 24.40
CA LYS A 250 -5.79 -37.88 24.75
C LYS A 250 -4.82 -38.46 23.71
N GLY A 251 -3.56 -38.70 24.10
CA GLY A 251 -2.68 -39.65 23.38
C GLY A 251 -1.52 -39.13 22.52
N GLY A 252 -1.13 -37.85 22.62
CA GLY A 252 0.24 -37.42 22.24
C GLY A 252 0.61 -37.44 20.74
N VAL A 253 -0.29 -37.07 19.82
CA VAL A 253 0.06 -36.84 18.40
C VAL A 253 -0.51 -35.49 17.93
N TYR A 254 0.35 -34.62 17.38
CA TYR A 254 -0.05 -33.35 16.77
C TYR A 254 -0.36 -33.56 15.28
N VAL A 255 -1.54 -33.14 14.81
CA VAL A 255 -1.90 -33.14 13.38
C VAL A 255 -2.12 -31.69 12.94
N TYR A 256 -1.24 -31.17 12.07
CA TYR A 256 -1.42 -29.88 11.42
C TYR A 256 -2.23 -30.08 10.13
N MET A 257 -3.41 -29.46 10.02
CA MET A 257 -4.13 -29.33 8.75
C MET A 257 -3.91 -27.92 8.19
N THR A 258 -3.26 -27.82 7.03
CA THR A 258 -3.18 -26.57 6.27
C THR A 258 -4.43 -26.38 5.41
N PRO A 259 -5.04 -25.18 5.35
CA PRO A 259 -6.25 -24.97 4.56
C PRO A 259 -5.92 -24.80 3.07
N PHE A 260 -6.37 -25.74 2.24
CA PHE A 260 -6.50 -25.56 0.80
C PHE A 260 -7.64 -24.55 0.51
N PHE A 261 -7.31 -23.41 -0.08
CA PHE A 261 -8.29 -22.41 -0.55
C PHE A 261 -8.91 -22.86 -1.89
N PHE A 262 -10.21 -23.18 -1.90
CA PHE A 262 -11.00 -23.28 -3.13
C PHE A 262 -11.81 -22.00 -3.35
N PHE A 263 -11.52 -21.26 -4.43
CA PHE A 263 -12.43 -20.24 -4.98
C PHE A 263 -13.50 -20.95 -5.83
N PHE A 264 -14.76 -20.92 -5.41
CA PHE A 264 -15.89 -21.27 -6.29
C PHE A 264 -16.64 -20.02 -6.69
N LEU A 265 -16.54 -19.65 -7.98
CA LEU A 265 -17.50 -18.75 -8.63
C LEU A 265 -18.79 -19.54 -8.89
N GLY A 266 -19.89 -19.04 -8.32
CA GLY A 266 -21.29 -19.19 -8.72
C GLY A 266 -21.77 -20.49 -9.39
N GLY A 267 -22.65 -21.22 -8.69
CA GLY A 267 -23.80 -21.87 -9.32
C GLY A 267 -23.78 -23.41 -9.39
N LYS A 268 -24.74 -24.03 -8.68
CA LYS A 268 -25.28 -25.41 -8.86
C LYS A 268 -24.50 -26.62 -8.34
N ALA A 269 -23.41 -26.47 -7.56
CA ALA A 269 -22.69 -27.63 -6.98
C ALA A 269 -23.03 -27.99 -5.52
N THR A 270 -24.12 -27.48 -4.94
CA THR A 270 -24.35 -27.56 -3.48
C THR A 270 -24.93 -28.87 -2.95
N LYS A 271 -25.45 -29.78 -3.80
CA LYS A 271 -26.03 -31.05 -3.31
C LYS A 271 -25.10 -32.27 -3.35
N ARG A 272 -23.98 -32.20 -4.07
CA ARG A 272 -23.03 -33.32 -4.21
C ARG A 272 -21.90 -33.27 -3.17
N ALA A 273 -21.46 -32.07 -2.78
CA ALA A 273 -20.45 -31.85 -1.74
C ALA A 273 -20.96 -32.27 -0.34
N ASP A 274 -22.23 -32.02 -0.05
CA ASP A 274 -22.84 -32.34 1.25
C ASP A 274 -22.93 -33.86 1.53
N ARG A 275 -23.01 -34.67 0.47
CA ARG A 275 -23.03 -36.14 0.56
C ARG A 275 -21.63 -36.74 0.78
N LEU A 276 -20.58 -36.06 0.31
CA LEU A 276 -19.19 -36.47 0.50
C LEU A 276 -18.71 -36.19 1.93
N VAL A 277 -19.07 -35.03 2.48
CA VAL A 277 -18.73 -34.63 3.87
C VAL A 277 -19.37 -35.54 4.91
N ARG A 278 -20.64 -35.96 4.71
CA ARG A 278 -21.32 -36.90 5.62
C ARG A 278 -20.77 -38.33 5.59
N THR A 279 -20.16 -38.75 4.49
CA THR A 279 -19.58 -40.10 4.36
C THR A 279 -18.23 -40.19 5.06
N ILE A 280 -17.47 -39.08 5.08
CA ILE A 280 -16.17 -38.99 5.75
C ILE A 280 -16.32 -38.97 7.29
N PHE A 281 -17.40 -38.39 7.81
CA PHE A 281 -17.67 -38.35 9.26
C PHE A 281 -18.13 -39.67 9.89
N HIS A 282 -18.50 -40.69 9.11
CA HIS A 282 -18.92 -42.00 9.61
C HIS A 282 -17.83 -43.09 9.55
N ILE A 283 -16.66 -42.78 9.01
CA ILE A 283 -15.53 -43.72 8.84
C ILE A 283 -14.35 -43.37 9.78
N LEU A 284 -14.40 -42.20 10.45
CA LEU A 284 -13.53 -41.85 11.58
C LEU A 284 -14.24 -42.16 12.90
#